data_AF-A0A6C0LNP5-F1
#
_entry.id   AF-A0A6C0LNP5-F1
#
_cell.length_a   1.000
_cell.length_b   1.000
_cell.length_c   1.000
_cell.angle_alpha   90.00
_cell.angle_beta   90.00
_cell.angle_gamma   90.00
#
_symmetry.space_group_name_H-M   'P 1'
#
loop_
_entity.id
_entity.type
_entity.pdbx_description
1 polymer ?
#
loop_
_entity_poly.entity_id
_entity_poly.type
_entity_poly.pdbx_seq_one_letter_code
_entity_poly.pdbx_strand_id
1 'polypeptide(L)'
;MSADYTVVVPSYKRAEGCRDKTLAVLHEYRIPKENIYVVVADKEQKKEYEAVLDPKTYKEILVGVPGLPQVRNWIFDHFPKGTPLVSLDDDVSGFIEYDASQKRHERKLKSLKGIIERGFKECKKAECRFWGVYPSANGFFMKPTVTTDLKFCVGPFWGCFNPGKEVRIDIGQGEKEDYQRTLQFFIKDGAIVRLNFVAPKTAVYKTPGGLQFGNRFKREHKTIKAMMKRWPGWIKENPTRKSKMPEIRLKNPNLESEKAKNTTRKKKKD
;
A
#
# COMPACT_ATOMS: atom_id res chain seq x y z
N MET A 1 5.40 9.46 -23.35
CA MET A 1 6.18 8.28 -22.98
C MET A 1 5.51 7.62 -21.77
N SER A 2 5.17 6.34 -21.87
CA SER A 2 4.75 5.56 -20.70
C SER A 2 5.87 5.63 -19.67
N ALA A 3 5.58 5.87 -18.40
CA ALA A 3 6.61 5.73 -17.38
C ALA A 3 7.03 4.24 -17.34
N ASP A 4 8.33 3.95 -17.37
CA ASP A 4 8.84 2.60 -17.10
C ASP A 4 8.63 2.31 -15.62
N TYR A 5 7.71 1.39 -15.32
CA TYR A 5 7.42 0.93 -13.96
C TYR A 5 7.41 -0.59 -13.91
N THR A 6 7.72 -1.12 -12.73
CA THR A 6 7.70 -2.55 -12.45
C THR A 6 6.59 -2.85 -11.45
N VAL A 7 5.67 -3.72 -11.84
CA VAL A 7 4.63 -4.27 -10.97
C VAL A 7 5.19 -5.50 -10.27
N VAL A 8 5.07 -5.53 -8.95
CA VAL A 8 5.43 -6.68 -8.11
C VAL A 8 4.19 -7.19 -7.38
N VAL A 9 3.94 -8.50 -7.50
CA VAL A 9 2.83 -9.21 -6.85
C VAL A 9 3.42 -10.24 -5.88
N PRO A 10 3.68 -9.88 -4.61
CA PRO A 10 4.08 -10.86 -3.60
C PRO A 10 2.90 -11.80 -3.30
N SER A 11 3.15 -13.10 -3.31
CA SER A 11 2.10 -14.10 -3.15
C SER A 11 2.61 -15.36 -2.45
N TYR A 12 1.77 -15.98 -1.63
CA TYR A 12 2.09 -17.20 -0.88
C TYR A 12 0.86 -18.06 -0.66
N LYS A 13 0.91 -19.32 -1.12
CA LYS A 13 -0.15 -20.34 -1.02
C LYS A 13 -1.49 -19.87 -1.59
N ARG A 14 -1.44 -19.12 -2.70
CA ARG A 14 -2.61 -18.49 -3.34
C ARG A 14 -2.45 -18.43 -4.86
N ALA A 15 -1.89 -19.48 -5.49
CA ALA A 15 -1.63 -19.47 -6.92
C ALA A 15 -2.90 -19.19 -7.75
N GLU A 16 -4.01 -19.87 -7.46
CA GLU A 16 -5.30 -19.67 -8.14
C GLU A 16 -5.89 -18.30 -7.80
N GLY A 17 -5.78 -17.87 -6.54
CA GLY A 17 -6.23 -16.54 -6.13
C GLY A 17 -5.50 -15.41 -6.86
N CYS A 18 -4.18 -15.57 -7.04
CA CYS A 18 -3.33 -14.64 -7.78
C CYS A 18 -3.74 -14.61 -9.27
N ARG A 19 -3.98 -15.77 -9.89
CA ARG A 19 -4.46 -15.91 -11.27
C ARG A 19 -5.83 -15.23 -11.46
N ASP A 20 -6.81 -15.64 -10.68
CA ASP A 20 -8.24 -15.32 -10.88
C ASP A 20 -8.59 -13.89 -10.45
N LYS A 21 -7.72 -13.26 -9.64
CA LYS A 21 -7.90 -11.89 -9.17
C LYS A 21 -6.84 -10.98 -9.75
N THR A 22 -5.64 -10.96 -9.17
CA THR A 22 -4.68 -9.88 -9.41
C THR A 22 -4.14 -9.89 -10.84
N LEU A 23 -3.74 -11.06 -11.36
CA LEU A 23 -3.29 -11.17 -12.74
C LEU A 23 -4.43 -10.96 -13.74
N ALA A 24 -5.63 -11.47 -13.45
CA ALA A 24 -6.83 -11.18 -14.24
C ALA A 24 -7.12 -9.67 -14.32
N VAL A 25 -7.02 -8.94 -13.21
CA VAL A 25 -7.19 -7.48 -13.15
C VAL A 25 -6.10 -6.76 -13.94
N LEU A 26 -4.83 -7.14 -13.77
CA LEU A 26 -3.72 -6.55 -14.52
C LEU A 26 -3.89 -6.75 -16.04
N HIS A 27 -4.33 -7.95 -16.44
CA HIS A 27 -4.65 -8.27 -17.84
C HIS A 27 -5.87 -7.48 -18.35
N GLU A 28 -6.95 -7.37 -17.57
CA GLU A 28 -8.15 -6.59 -17.92
C GLU A 28 -7.80 -5.13 -18.21
N TYR A 29 -6.91 -4.54 -17.40
CA TYR A 29 -6.43 -3.17 -17.60
C TYR A 29 -5.26 -3.04 -18.59
N ARG A 30 -4.90 -4.13 -19.29
CA ARG A 30 -3.85 -4.17 -20.32
C ARG A 30 -2.50 -3.68 -19.80
N ILE A 31 -2.15 -4.04 -18.56
CA ILE A 31 -0.80 -3.83 -18.05
C ILE A 31 0.14 -4.79 -18.81
N PRO A 32 1.23 -4.30 -19.43
CA PRO A 32 2.16 -5.16 -20.16
C PRO A 32 2.73 -6.24 -19.25
N LYS A 33 2.74 -7.50 -19.73
CA LYS A 33 3.27 -8.62 -18.94
C LYS A 33 4.74 -8.42 -18.60
N GLU A 34 5.48 -7.72 -19.46
CA GLU A 34 6.89 -7.37 -19.34
C GLU A 34 7.17 -6.52 -18.10
N ASN A 35 6.14 -5.88 -17.54
CA ASN A 35 6.25 -5.09 -16.32
C ASN A 35 5.89 -5.90 -15.06
N ILE A 36 5.37 -7.12 -15.17
CA ILE A 36 4.76 -7.85 -14.06
C ILE A 36 5.69 -8.95 -13.56
N TYR A 37 6.04 -8.89 -12.28
CA TYR A 37 6.77 -9.92 -11.56
C TYR A 37 5.91 -10.49 -10.44
N VAL A 38 5.80 -11.80 -10.38
CA VAL A 38 5.20 -12.49 -9.23
C VAL A 38 6.33 -12.92 -8.31
N VAL A 39 6.23 -12.60 -7.02
CA VAL A 39 7.30 -12.90 -6.04
C VAL A 39 6.77 -13.92 -5.04
N VAL A 40 7.32 -15.13 -5.09
CA VAL A 40 6.92 -16.26 -4.24
C VAL A 40 7.94 -16.52 -3.13
N ALA A 41 7.55 -17.27 -2.10
CA ALA A 41 8.37 -17.45 -0.90
C ALA A 41 9.60 -18.37 -1.07
N ASP A 42 9.50 -19.38 -1.94
CA ASP A 42 10.48 -20.45 -2.08
C ASP A 42 10.36 -21.16 -3.45
N LYS A 43 11.21 -22.17 -3.70
CA LYS A 43 11.26 -22.91 -4.97
C LYS A 43 10.05 -23.81 -5.16
N GLU A 44 9.48 -24.33 -4.08
CA GLU A 44 8.28 -25.15 -4.08
C GLU A 44 7.07 -24.34 -4.53
N GLN A 45 6.90 -23.13 -3.96
CA GLN A 45 5.90 -22.17 -4.39
C GLN A 45 6.12 -21.74 -5.84
N LYS A 46 7.36 -21.59 -6.31
CA LYS A 46 7.61 -21.28 -7.73
C LYS A 46 7.03 -22.36 -8.65
N LYS A 47 7.29 -23.63 -8.36
CA LYS A 47 6.75 -24.76 -9.14
C LYS A 47 5.21 -24.80 -9.10
N GLU A 48 4.62 -24.57 -7.93
CA GLU A 48 3.15 -24.50 -7.77
C GLU A 48 2.55 -23.40 -8.65
N TYR A 49 3.16 -22.21 -8.64
CA TYR A 49 2.68 -21.08 -9.42
C TYR A 49 2.90 -21.28 -10.91
N GLU A 50 4.02 -21.86 -11.33
CA GLU A 50 4.27 -22.20 -12.74
C GLU A 50 3.24 -23.20 -13.29
N ALA A 51 2.71 -24.10 -12.45
CA ALA A 51 1.68 -25.05 -12.86
C ALA A 51 0.28 -24.41 -13.00
N VAL A 52 0.03 -23.27 -12.36
CA VAL A 52 -1.31 -22.63 -12.30
C VAL A 52 -1.39 -21.36 -13.16
N LEU A 53 -0.32 -20.58 -13.23
CA LEU A 53 -0.31 -19.28 -13.89
C LEU A 53 0.03 -19.40 -15.38
N ASP A 54 -0.69 -18.67 -16.24
CA ASP A 54 -0.37 -18.57 -17.67
C ASP A 54 0.89 -17.68 -17.87
N PRO A 55 1.99 -18.21 -18.45
CA PRO A 55 3.22 -17.43 -18.73
C PRO A 55 3.02 -16.20 -19.63
N LYS A 56 1.87 -16.04 -20.28
CA LYS A 56 1.51 -14.82 -21.03
C LYS A 56 1.05 -13.66 -20.15
N THR A 57 0.85 -13.89 -18.85
CA THR A 57 0.29 -12.88 -17.93
C THR A 57 1.33 -12.19 -17.05
N TYR A 58 2.58 -12.64 -17.07
CA TYR A 58 3.69 -12.07 -16.31
C TYR A 58 5.02 -12.20 -17.06
N LYS A 59 6.05 -11.49 -16.60
CA LYS A 59 7.42 -11.59 -17.12
C LYS A 59 8.18 -12.74 -16.47
N GLU A 60 8.19 -12.77 -15.14
CA GLU A 60 8.93 -13.76 -14.37
C GLU A 60 8.31 -14.03 -13.00
N ILE A 61 8.43 -15.27 -12.53
CA ILE A 61 8.19 -15.65 -11.13
C ILE A 61 9.55 -15.67 -10.40
N LEU A 62 9.74 -14.73 -9.49
CA LEU A 62 10.93 -14.58 -8.67
C LEU A 62 10.78 -15.34 -7.34
N VAL A 63 11.86 -15.98 -6.89
CA VAL A 63 11.93 -16.58 -5.55
C VAL A 63 12.49 -15.55 -4.58
N GLY A 64 11.62 -15.02 -3.72
CA GLY A 64 11.95 -14.10 -2.66
C GLY A 64 12.23 -14.83 -1.35
N VAL A 65 11.51 -14.44 -0.30
CA VAL A 65 11.62 -15.00 1.05
C VAL A 65 10.24 -15.08 1.71
N PRO A 66 10.01 -16.01 2.66
CA PRO A 66 8.74 -16.10 3.36
C PRO A 66 8.49 -14.92 4.31
N GLY A 67 7.23 -14.50 4.39
CA GLY A 67 6.75 -13.43 5.26
C GLY A 67 6.58 -12.09 4.55
N LEU A 68 5.46 -11.40 4.82
CA LEU A 68 5.09 -10.18 4.08
C LEU A 68 6.11 -9.03 4.29
N PRO A 69 6.54 -8.68 5.51
CA PRO A 69 7.62 -7.69 5.69
C PRO A 69 8.92 -8.09 4.97
N GLN A 70 9.28 -9.36 5.07
CA GLN A 70 10.54 -9.89 4.54
C GLN A 70 10.56 -9.84 3.02
N VAL A 71 9.49 -10.29 2.35
CA VAL A 71 9.39 -10.23 0.89
C VAL A 71 9.36 -8.78 0.38
N ARG A 72 8.74 -7.85 1.13
CA ARG A 72 8.74 -6.41 0.80
C ARG A 72 10.16 -5.83 0.87
N ASN A 73 10.90 -6.14 1.93
CA ASN A 73 12.30 -5.71 2.07
C ASN A 73 13.19 -6.35 1.00
N TRP A 74 12.97 -7.63 0.69
CA TRP A 74 13.67 -8.35 -0.37
C TRP A 74 13.42 -7.71 -1.73
N ILE A 75 12.18 -7.32 -2.04
CA ILE A 75 11.84 -6.58 -3.27
C ILE A 75 12.65 -5.28 -3.37
N PHE A 76 12.76 -4.52 -2.28
CA PHE A 76 13.57 -3.29 -2.27
C PHE A 76 15.07 -3.55 -2.47
N ASP A 77 15.57 -4.71 -2.06
CA ASP A 77 16.96 -5.13 -2.30
C ASP A 77 17.20 -5.68 -3.71
N HIS A 78 16.20 -6.36 -4.27
CA HIS A 78 16.29 -7.01 -5.58
C HIS A 78 16.32 -5.98 -6.73
N PHE A 79 15.46 -4.97 -6.66
CA PHE A 79 15.42 -3.92 -7.68
C PHE A 79 16.39 -2.77 -7.33
N PRO A 80 16.99 -2.10 -8.32
CA PRO A 80 17.81 -0.93 -8.06
C PRO A 80 17.06 0.18 -7.31
N LYS A 81 17.78 0.94 -6.48
CA LYS A 81 17.24 2.14 -5.85
C LYS A 81 16.79 3.13 -6.93
N GLY A 82 15.63 3.76 -6.72
CA GLY A 82 15.03 4.69 -7.68
C GLY A 82 14.13 4.04 -8.74
N THR A 83 14.12 2.71 -8.87
CA THR A 83 13.20 2.01 -9.78
C THR A 83 11.74 2.34 -9.40
N PRO A 84 10.88 2.73 -10.36
CA PRO A 84 9.45 2.95 -10.10
C PRO A 84 8.75 1.59 -9.86
N LEU A 85 8.54 1.25 -8.60
CA LEU A 85 7.87 0.01 -8.18
C LEU A 85 6.39 0.27 -7.91
N VAL A 86 5.54 -0.61 -8.40
CA VAL A 86 4.12 -0.67 -8.12
C VAL A 86 3.84 -2.00 -7.46
N SER A 87 3.28 -1.97 -6.26
CA SER A 87 2.92 -3.16 -5.53
C SER A 87 1.42 -3.41 -5.62
N LEU A 88 1.02 -4.62 -6.01
CA LEU A 88 -0.34 -5.13 -5.82
C LEU A 88 -0.29 -6.38 -4.94
N ASP A 89 -1.17 -6.48 -3.95
CA ASP A 89 -1.37 -7.75 -3.22
C ASP A 89 -2.03 -8.78 -4.13
N ASP A 90 -1.86 -10.07 -3.82
CA ASP A 90 -2.32 -11.19 -4.67
C ASP A 90 -3.83 -11.42 -4.71
N ASP A 91 -4.62 -10.69 -3.91
CA ASP A 91 -6.07 -10.82 -3.80
C ASP A 91 -6.88 -9.59 -4.26
N VAL A 92 -6.28 -8.69 -5.04
CA VAL A 92 -6.95 -7.54 -5.63
C VAL A 92 -7.89 -7.98 -6.75
N SER A 93 -9.20 -7.81 -6.55
CA SER A 93 -10.26 -8.23 -7.48
C SER A 93 -10.80 -7.10 -8.36
N GLY A 94 -10.24 -5.90 -8.26
CA GLY A 94 -10.55 -4.77 -9.15
C GLY A 94 -10.37 -3.43 -8.47
N PHE A 95 -10.88 -2.38 -9.12
CA PHE A 95 -10.76 -0.99 -8.65
C PHE A 95 -12.07 -0.24 -8.87
N ILE A 96 -12.28 0.78 -8.03
CA ILE A 96 -13.27 1.82 -8.27
C ILE A 96 -12.59 3.19 -8.36
N GLU A 97 -13.21 4.09 -9.11
CA GLU A 97 -12.86 5.51 -9.11
C GLU A 97 -14.07 6.38 -8.79
N TYR A 98 -13.81 7.55 -8.21
CA TYR A 98 -14.83 8.51 -7.84
C TYR A 98 -15.54 9.08 -9.08
N ASP A 99 -16.87 9.13 -9.02
CA ASP A 99 -17.70 9.75 -10.05
C ASP A 99 -18.93 10.40 -9.41
N ALA A 100 -18.92 11.74 -9.32
CA ALA A 100 -19.99 12.51 -8.69
C ALA A 100 -21.36 12.33 -9.37
N SER A 101 -21.42 11.86 -10.62
CA SER A 101 -22.70 11.64 -11.32
C SER A 101 -23.41 10.36 -10.88
N GLN A 102 -22.73 9.47 -10.15
CA GLN A 102 -23.26 8.18 -9.71
C GLN A 102 -23.83 8.28 -8.29
N LYS A 103 -24.92 7.56 -8.00
CA LYS A 103 -25.60 7.58 -6.67
C LYS A 103 -24.66 7.25 -5.49
N ARG A 104 -23.66 6.39 -5.70
CA ARG A 104 -22.67 6.00 -4.69
C ARG A 104 -21.33 6.73 -4.83
N HIS A 105 -21.28 7.74 -5.69
CA HIS A 105 -20.09 8.47 -6.11
C HIS A 105 -18.93 7.58 -6.60
N GLU A 106 -19.24 6.44 -7.21
CA GLU A 106 -18.24 5.48 -7.70
C GLU A 106 -18.64 4.84 -9.02
N ARG A 107 -17.63 4.50 -9.82
CA ARG A 107 -17.73 3.62 -10.99
C ARG A 107 -16.54 2.68 -11.07
N LYS A 108 -16.57 1.73 -12.00
CA LYS A 108 -15.39 0.91 -12.35
C LYS A 108 -14.26 1.83 -12.84
N LEU A 109 -13.03 1.60 -12.37
CA LEU A 109 -11.86 2.37 -12.82
C LEU A 109 -11.72 2.28 -14.35
N LYS A 110 -11.42 3.41 -15.00
CA LYS A 110 -11.24 3.45 -16.46
C LYS A 110 -9.86 3.02 -16.94
N SER A 111 -8.80 3.40 -16.21
CA SER A 111 -7.42 3.13 -16.64
C SER A 111 -6.48 2.97 -15.46
N LEU A 112 -6.07 1.74 -15.14
CA LEU A 112 -5.04 1.48 -14.13
C LEU A 112 -3.69 2.08 -14.51
N LYS A 113 -3.31 1.99 -15.79
CA LYS A 113 -2.09 2.62 -16.33
C LYS A 113 -2.07 4.13 -16.05
N GLY A 114 -3.18 4.82 -16.31
CA GLY A 114 -3.31 6.25 -16.04
C GLY A 114 -3.19 6.60 -14.55
N ILE A 115 -3.67 5.74 -13.65
CA ILE A 115 -3.51 5.92 -12.20
C ILE A 115 -2.05 5.74 -11.76
N ILE A 116 -1.37 4.72 -12.28
CA ILE A 116 0.04 4.47 -11.99
C ILE A 116 0.91 5.66 -12.44
N GLU A 117 0.72 6.11 -13.68
CA GLU A 117 1.41 7.28 -14.23
C GLU A 117 1.10 8.54 -13.42
N ARG A 118 -0.17 8.74 -13.02
CA ARG A 118 -0.56 9.86 -12.18
C ARG A 118 0.13 9.81 -10.81
N GLY A 119 0.19 8.65 -10.16
CA GLY A 119 0.86 8.47 -8.87
C GLY A 119 2.32 8.89 -8.91
N PHE A 120 3.09 8.41 -9.89
CA PHE A 120 4.49 8.79 -10.05
C PHE A 120 4.67 10.25 -10.44
N LYS A 121 3.79 10.81 -11.28
CA LYS A 121 3.83 12.24 -11.64
C LYS A 121 3.60 13.13 -10.42
N GLU A 122 2.64 12.80 -9.58
CA GLU A 122 2.37 13.54 -8.34
C GLU A 122 3.53 13.41 -7.35
N CYS A 123 4.16 12.24 -7.25
CA CYS A 123 5.37 12.07 -6.44
C CYS A 123 6.49 13.01 -6.89
N LYS A 124 6.76 13.10 -8.19
CA LYS A 124 7.76 14.04 -8.73
C LYS A 124 7.40 15.50 -8.43
N LYS A 125 6.13 15.88 -8.57
CA LYS A 125 5.64 17.23 -8.27
C LYS A 125 5.78 17.60 -6.79
N ALA A 126 5.55 16.63 -5.91
CA ALA A 126 5.62 16.82 -4.46
C ALA A 126 7.01 16.51 -3.88
N GLU A 127 8.01 16.23 -4.74
CA GLU A 127 9.37 15.87 -4.35
C GLU A 127 9.44 14.71 -3.34
N CYS A 128 8.52 13.74 -3.46
CA CYS A 128 8.45 12.57 -2.58
C CYS A 128 8.53 11.26 -3.36
N ARG A 129 8.81 10.16 -2.67
CA ARG A 129 9.02 8.87 -3.32
C ARG A 129 7.81 7.95 -3.31
N PHE A 130 6.81 8.18 -2.45
CA PHE A 130 5.73 7.22 -2.20
C PHE A 130 4.35 7.76 -2.53
N TRP A 131 3.54 6.92 -3.19
CA TRP A 131 2.13 7.18 -3.42
C TRP A 131 1.26 5.97 -3.08
N GLY A 132 0.03 6.25 -2.67
CA GLY A 132 -1.00 5.23 -2.49
C GLY A 132 -2.38 5.75 -2.85
N VAL A 133 -3.38 4.92 -2.57
CA VAL A 133 -4.78 5.18 -2.93
C VAL A 133 -5.69 5.18 -1.71
N TYR A 134 -6.96 5.51 -1.90
CA TYR A 134 -7.95 5.53 -0.83
C TYR A 134 -8.16 4.11 -0.25
N PRO A 135 -8.25 3.94 1.09
CA PRO A 135 -8.12 2.64 1.72
C PRO A 135 -9.37 1.74 1.66
N SER A 136 -10.50 2.23 1.13
CA SER A 136 -11.75 1.48 1.13
C SER A 136 -12.52 1.74 -0.16
N ALA A 137 -12.98 0.66 -0.81
CA ALA A 137 -13.83 0.74 -1.99
C ALA A 137 -15.25 1.19 -1.62
N ASN A 138 -15.40 2.47 -1.30
CA ASN A 138 -16.67 3.12 -1.02
C ASN A 138 -16.63 4.60 -1.46
N GLY A 139 -17.24 4.89 -2.61
CA GLY A 139 -17.26 6.19 -3.27
C GLY A 139 -17.82 7.32 -2.41
N PHE A 140 -18.77 7.04 -1.49
CA PHE A 140 -19.33 8.06 -0.60
C PHE A 140 -18.27 8.79 0.23
N PHE A 141 -17.17 8.11 0.57
CA PHE A 141 -16.09 8.69 1.37
C PHE A 141 -14.84 9.07 0.54
N MET A 142 -14.83 8.74 -0.75
CA MET A 142 -13.78 9.13 -1.68
C MET A 142 -13.93 10.61 -2.05
N LYS A 143 -12.83 11.23 -2.49
CA LYS A 143 -12.81 12.64 -2.89
C LYS A 143 -12.02 12.82 -4.18
N PRO A 144 -12.44 13.71 -5.10
CA PRO A 144 -11.73 14.02 -6.34
C PRO A 144 -10.47 14.87 -6.08
N THR A 145 -9.58 14.41 -5.21
CA THR A 145 -8.42 15.18 -4.71
C THR A 145 -7.17 14.32 -4.61
N VAL A 146 -6.03 14.96 -4.83
CA VAL A 146 -4.69 14.44 -4.48
C VAL A 146 -4.22 15.19 -3.25
N THR A 147 -3.62 14.47 -2.30
CA THR A 147 -3.08 15.07 -1.08
C THR A 147 -1.64 14.65 -0.86
N THR A 148 -0.84 15.53 -0.27
CA THR A 148 0.61 15.36 -0.04
C THR A 148 0.99 15.28 1.44
N ASP A 149 0.01 15.42 2.34
CA ASP A 149 0.17 15.33 3.79
C ASP A 149 0.16 13.87 4.29
N LEU A 150 0.50 13.68 5.58
CA LEU A 150 0.54 12.36 6.20
C LEU A 150 -0.87 11.75 6.25
N LYS A 151 -1.15 10.86 5.30
CA LYS A 151 -2.37 10.05 5.26
C LYS A 151 -2.05 8.58 5.09
N PHE A 152 -2.85 7.75 5.74
CA PHE A 152 -2.75 6.30 5.58
C PHE A 152 -2.98 5.88 4.12
N CYS A 153 -2.02 5.11 3.58
CA CYS A 153 -2.08 4.45 2.29
C CYS A 153 -2.13 2.94 2.50
N VAL A 154 -3.15 2.29 1.93
CA VAL A 154 -3.46 0.88 2.20
C VAL A 154 -2.48 -0.08 1.51
N GLY A 155 -2.29 -1.28 2.07
CA GLY A 155 -1.43 -2.34 1.55
C GLY A 155 -1.72 -2.86 0.13
N PRO A 156 -2.98 -3.09 -0.28
CA PRO A 156 -3.28 -3.80 -1.53
C PRO A 156 -2.84 -3.14 -2.83
N PHE A 157 -2.69 -1.81 -2.86
CA PHE A 157 -2.22 -1.11 -4.05
C PHE A 157 -1.50 0.19 -3.70
N TRP A 158 -0.24 0.31 -4.10
CA TRP A 158 0.60 1.49 -3.90
C TRP A 158 1.79 1.48 -4.86
N GLY A 159 2.52 2.58 -4.93
CA GLY A 159 3.78 2.62 -5.64
C GLY A 159 4.82 3.52 -4.99
N CYS A 160 6.08 3.31 -5.35
CA CYS A 160 7.19 4.12 -4.88
C CYS A 160 8.34 4.18 -5.87
N PHE A 161 9.15 5.21 -5.81
CA PHE A 161 10.53 5.13 -6.26
C PHE A 161 11.31 4.33 -5.21
N ASN A 162 11.87 3.18 -5.61
CA ASN A 162 12.45 2.21 -4.68
C ASN A 162 13.42 2.89 -3.70
N PRO A 163 13.18 2.80 -2.38
CA PRO A 163 14.03 3.44 -1.37
C PRO A 163 15.33 2.66 -1.11
N GLY A 164 15.46 1.44 -1.63
CA GLY A 164 16.55 0.53 -1.25
C GLY A 164 16.53 0.26 0.26
N LYS A 165 17.68 0.42 0.91
CA LYS A 165 17.86 0.18 2.36
C LYS A 165 17.28 1.26 3.27
N GLU A 166 16.83 2.40 2.72
CA GLU A 166 16.40 3.52 3.55
C GLU A 166 15.10 3.26 4.31
N VAL A 167 14.15 2.55 3.69
CA VAL A 167 12.86 2.20 4.29
C VAL A 167 12.80 0.69 4.47
N ARG A 168 12.51 0.24 5.69
CA ARG A 168 12.43 -1.19 6.03
C ARG A 168 11.24 -1.50 6.90
N ILE A 169 10.59 -2.61 6.63
CA ILE A 169 9.51 -3.12 7.47
C ILE A 169 10.11 -4.19 8.36
N ASP A 170 10.36 -3.84 9.62
CA ASP A 170 11.12 -4.63 10.58
C ASP A 170 10.39 -4.78 11.93
N ILE A 171 9.17 -4.24 12.05
CA ILE A 171 8.32 -4.43 13.24
C ILE A 171 7.17 -5.38 12.88
N GLY A 172 7.02 -6.46 13.67
CA GLY A 172 5.93 -7.41 13.51
C GLY A 172 6.14 -8.39 12.36
N GLN A 173 5.08 -9.12 11.99
CA GLN A 173 5.10 -10.14 10.93
C GLN A 173 4.18 -9.76 9.76
N GLY A 174 3.88 -8.47 9.63
CA GLY A 174 3.03 -7.87 8.60
C GLY A 174 1.85 -7.08 9.15
N GLU A 175 1.55 -7.20 10.45
CA GLU A 175 0.55 -6.35 11.10
C GLU A 175 0.95 -4.87 10.99
N LYS A 176 0.05 -4.03 10.47
CA LYS A 176 0.26 -2.59 10.28
C LYS A 176 1.51 -2.23 9.45
N GLU A 177 1.99 -3.14 8.59
CA GLU A 177 3.11 -2.91 7.68
C GLU A 177 2.90 -1.66 6.80
N ASP A 178 1.68 -1.47 6.32
CA ASP A 178 1.26 -0.31 5.54
C ASP A 178 1.36 1.02 6.30
N TYR A 179 1.05 1.03 7.60
CA TYR A 179 1.31 2.17 8.47
C TYR A 179 2.81 2.43 8.63
N GLN A 180 3.62 1.39 8.85
CA GLN A 180 5.07 1.51 8.99
C GLN A 180 5.70 2.10 7.73
N ARG A 181 5.34 1.57 6.55
CA ARG A 181 5.81 2.04 5.26
C ARG A 181 5.42 3.49 5.02
N THR A 182 4.13 3.80 5.16
CA THR A 182 3.61 5.17 4.96
C THR A 182 4.35 6.18 5.84
N LEU A 183 4.53 5.86 7.12
CA LEU A 183 5.15 6.76 8.08
C LEU A 183 6.64 6.97 7.77
N GLN A 184 7.38 5.91 7.41
CA GLN A 184 8.80 6.02 7.09
C GLN A 184 9.06 6.85 5.84
N PHE A 185 8.27 6.67 4.77
CA PHE A 185 8.39 7.53 3.59
C PHE A 185 8.09 8.98 3.92
N PHE A 186 7.01 9.25 4.67
CA PHE A 186 6.65 10.61 5.05
C PHE A 186 7.73 11.29 5.90
N ILE A 187 8.31 10.59 6.88
CA ILE A 187 9.36 11.15 7.74
C ILE A 187 10.61 11.50 6.92
N LYS A 188 10.94 10.73 5.88
CA LYS A 188 12.13 10.97 5.05
C LYS A 188 11.93 12.04 4.00
N ASP A 189 10.75 12.08 3.39
CA ASP A 189 10.49 12.91 2.22
C ASP A 189 9.70 14.18 2.58
N GLY A 190 9.16 14.27 3.80
CA GLY A 190 8.29 15.38 4.24
C GLY A 190 6.88 15.36 3.62
N ALA A 191 6.65 14.52 2.62
CA ALA A 191 5.39 14.35 1.91
C ALA A 191 5.17 12.91 1.46
N ILE A 192 3.91 12.54 1.26
CA ILE A 192 3.49 11.31 0.57
C ILE A 192 2.27 11.62 -0.27
N VAL A 193 2.14 11.03 -1.45
CA VAL A 193 0.97 11.24 -2.31
C VAL A 193 -0.13 10.25 -1.95
N ARG A 194 -1.37 10.72 -1.82
CA ARG A 194 -2.56 9.86 -1.82
C ARG A 194 -3.57 10.32 -2.86
N LEU A 195 -3.89 9.41 -3.79
CA LEU A 195 -4.96 9.58 -4.76
C LEU A 195 -6.29 9.21 -4.10
N ASN A 196 -7.04 10.21 -3.61
CA ASN A 196 -8.26 9.97 -2.80
C ASN A 196 -9.48 9.55 -3.63
N PHE A 197 -9.34 9.50 -4.96
CA PHE A 197 -10.40 9.23 -5.92
C PHE A 197 -10.31 7.84 -6.53
N VAL A 198 -9.42 6.97 -6.06
CA VAL A 198 -9.32 5.55 -6.48
C VAL A 198 -9.20 4.67 -5.26
N ALA A 199 -9.78 3.47 -5.29
CA ALA A 199 -9.64 2.48 -4.24
C ALA A 199 -9.59 1.04 -4.82
N PRO A 200 -8.77 0.14 -4.26
CA PRO A 200 -8.75 -1.26 -4.64
C PRO A 200 -9.91 -2.02 -3.99
N LYS A 201 -10.43 -3.01 -4.70
CA LYS A 201 -11.34 -4.02 -4.17
C LYS A 201 -10.52 -5.25 -3.76
N THR A 202 -10.63 -5.63 -2.49
CA THR A 202 -10.03 -6.85 -1.93
C THR A 202 -11.00 -7.45 -0.91
N ALA A 203 -10.96 -8.77 -0.74
CA ALA A 203 -11.76 -9.49 0.23
C ALA A 203 -10.96 -9.70 1.53
N VAL A 204 -10.92 -8.68 2.38
CA VAL A 204 -10.20 -8.76 3.65
C VAL A 204 -10.86 -9.82 4.56
N TYR A 205 -10.06 -10.70 5.17
CA TYR A 205 -10.44 -11.67 6.23
C TYR A 205 -11.25 -12.92 5.82
N LYS A 206 -11.44 -13.22 4.53
CA LYS A 206 -12.25 -14.39 4.11
C LYS A 206 -11.49 -15.49 3.39
N THR A 207 -10.22 -15.27 3.05
CA THR A 207 -9.43 -16.21 2.24
C THR A 207 -8.35 -16.86 3.09
N PRO A 208 -8.21 -18.21 3.08
CA PRO A 208 -7.05 -18.89 3.67
C PRO A 208 -5.72 -18.32 3.15
N GLY A 209 -4.68 -18.39 3.98
CA GLY A 209 -3.39 -17.74 3.71
C GLY A 209 -3.32 -16.27 4.13
N GLY A 210 -2.16 -15.63 3.93
CA GLY A 210 -1.87 -14.27 4.41
C GLY A 210 -1.65 -14.18 5.93
N LEU A 211 -1.92 -13.00 6.53
CA LEU A 211 -1.61 -12.68 7.94
C LEU A 211 -2.49 -13.39 8.99
N GLN A 212 -3.27 -14.40 8.61
CA GLN A 212 -4.28 -15.04 9.47
C GLN A 212 -3.73 -16.14 10.39
N PHE A 213 -2.44 -16.47 10.32
CA PHE A 213 -1.83 -17.51 11.14
C PHE A 213 -1.77 -17.14 12.64
N GLY A 214 -1.96 -18.10 13.55
CA GLY A 214 -1.74 -17.97 15.00
C GLY A 214 -2.57 -16.89 15.71
N ASN A 215 -2.12 -16.46 16.90
CA ASN A 215 -2.80 -15.42 17.68
C ASN A 215 -2.49 -14.00 17.13
N ARG A 216 -3.19 -13.64 16.05
CA ARG A 216 -3.04 -12.35 15.37
C ARG A 216 -3.31 -11.16 16.29
N PHE A 217 -4.31 -11.24 17.15
CA PHE A 217 -4.67 -10.16 18.08
C PHE A 217 -3.48 -9.77 18.99
N LYS A 218 -2.83 -10.77 19.61
CA LYS A 218 -1.66 -10.55 20.47
C LYS A 218 -0.48 -9.97 19.68
N ARG A 219 -0.24 -10.45 18.46
CA ARG A 219 0.82 -9.91 17.60
C ARG A 219 0.57 -8.46 17.22
N GLU A 220 -0.66 -8.12 16.83
CA GLU A 220 -1.02 -6.77 16.43
C GLU A 220 -0.82 -5.77 17.59
N HIS A 221 -1.20 -6.13 18.82
CA HIS A 221 -0.88 -5.35 20.02
C HIS A 221 0.62 -5.15 20.22
N LYS A 222 1.42 -6.23 20.11
CA LYS A 222 2.88 -6.15 20.24
C LYS A 222 3.49 -5.22 19.18
N THR A 223 3.02 -5.33 17.94
CA THR A 223 3.45 -4.48 16.82
C THR A 223 3.10 -3.03 17.09
N ILE A 224 1.86 -2.71 17.45
CA ILE A 224 1.44 -1.31 17.74
C ILE A 224 2.26 -0.71 18.88
N LYS A 225 2.48 -1.46 19.97
CA LYS A 225 3.30 -0.99 21.10
C LYS A 225 4.74 -0.67 20.65
N ALA A 226 5.33 -1.54 19.85
CA ALA A 226 6.68 -1.31 19.30
C ALA A 226 6.71 -0.10 18.34
N MET A 227 5.69 0.06 17.48
CA MET A 227 5.58 1.20 16.58
C MET A 227 5.43 2.52 17.33
N MET A 228 4.59 2.57 18.38
CA MET A 228 4.42 3.77 19.21
C MET A 228 5.69 4.15 19.97
N LYS A 229 6.51 3.15 20.36
CA LYS A 229 7.83 3.40 20.95
C LYS A 229 8.82 3.96 19.93
N ARG A 230 8.83 3.45 18.69
CA ARG A 230 9.75 3.90 17.63
C ARG A 230 9.39 5.27 17.06
N TRP A 231 8.11 5.55 16.93
CA TRP A 231 7.61 6.81 16.38
C TRP A 231 6.66 7.51 17.35
N PRO A 232 7.17 7.99 18.49
CA PRO A 232 6.35 8.66 19.50
C PRO A 232 5.70 9.92 18.90
N GLY A 233 4.42 10.13 19.17
CA GLY A 233 3.65 11.28 18.68
C GLY A 233 3.15 11.18 17.23
N TRP A 234 3.71 10.26 16.43
CA TRP A 234 3.29 10.03 15.03
C TRP A 234 2.12 9.05 14.89
N ILE A 235 1.86 8.28 15.94
CA ILE A 235 0.81 7.27 16.00
C ILE A 235 -0.02 7.49 17.25
N LYS A 236 -1.35 7.41 17.11
CA LYS A 236 -2.30 7.45 18.24
C LYS A 236 -3.24 6.26 18.16
N GLU A 237 -3.60 5.69 19.30
CA GLU A 237 -4.67 4.70 19.39
C GLU A 237 -6.00 5.31 18.93
N ASN A 238 -6.85 4.47 18.34
CA ASN A 238 -8.13 4.84 17.77
C ASN A 238 -9.27 3.95 18.30
N PRO A 239 -9.61 4.08 19.59
CA PRO A 239 -10.62 3.24 20.23
C PRO A 239 -12.04 3.45 19.68
N THR A 240 -12.28 4.55 18.96
CA THR A 240 -13.59 4.88 18.37
C THR A 240 -14.01 3.93 17.24
N ARG A 241 -13.07 3.17 16.67
CA ARG A 241 -13.39 2.17 15.66
C ARG A 241 -13.84 0.87 16.32
N LYS A 242 -15.06 0.43 16.01
CA LYS A 242 -15.61 -0.86 16.40
C LYS A 242 -14.97 -1.99 15.57
N SER A 243 -13.70 -2.29 15.82
CA SER A 243 -12.96 -3.41 15.25
C SER A 243 -12.64 -4.42 16.35
N LYS A 244 -12.58 -5.70 16.00
CA LYS A 244 -12.06 -6.75 16.91
C LYS A 244 -10.54 -6.65 17.09
N MET A 245 -9.87 -5.82 16.28
CA MET A 245 -8.43 -5.60 16.30
C MET A 245 -8.09 -4.19 16.80
N PRO A 246 -6.92 -3.99 17.43
CA PRO A 246 -6.52 -2.66 17.87
C PRO A 246 -6.30 -1.72 16.69
N GLU A 247 -6.95 -0.55 16.74
CA GLU A 247 -6.91 0.44 15.67
C GLU A 247 -6.00 1.61 16.06
N ILE A 248 -5.26 2.13 15.08
CA ILE A 248 -4.40 3.29 15.23
C ILE A 248 -4.71 4.33 14.15
N ARG A 249 -4.27 5.56 14.36
CA ARG A 249 -4.27 6.64 13.36
C ARG A 249 -2.88 7.26 13.28
N LEU A 250 -2.50 7.65 12.06
CA LEU A 250 -1.32 8.47 11.82
C LEU A 250 -1.61 9.91 12.23
N LYS A 251 -0.58 10.58 12.76
CA LYS A 251 -0.61 11.96 13.25
C LYS A 251 0.70 12.64 12.88
N ASN A 252 0.63 13.89 12.45
CA ASN A 252 1.82 14.70 12.24
C ASN A 252 2.01 15.64 13.44
N PRO A 253 2.99 15.39 14.34
CA PRO A 253 3.19 16.21 15.53
C PRO A 253 3.66 17.64 15.20
N ASN A 254 4.31 17.84 14.04
CA ASN A 254 4.85 19.14 13.66
C ASN A 254 3.72 20.16 13.42
N LEU A 255 2.63 19.73 12.76
CA LEU A 255 1.46 20.58 12.52
C LEU A 255 0.71 20.96 13.81
N GLU A 256 0.73 20.11 14.84
CA GLU A 256 0.09 20.45 16.11
C GLU A 256 0.91 21.46 16.91
N SER A 257 2.23 21.37 16.84
CA SER A 257 3.12 22.35 17.49
C SER A 257 2.92 23.75 16.91
N GLU A 258 2.70 23.87 15.60
CA GLU A 258 2.41 25.14 14.93
C GLU A 258 1.02 25.69 15.27
N LYS A 259 -0.01 24.82 15.29
CA LYS A 259 -1.34 25.21 15.74
C LYS A 259 -1.32 25.70 17.18
N ALA A 260 -0.65 24.98 18.09
CA ALA A 260 -0.53 25.38 19.49
C ALA A 260 0.18 26.75 19.63
N LYS A 261 1.28 26.98 18.91
CA LYS A 261 1.98 28.29 18.90
C LYS A 261 1.10 29.43 18.40
N ASN A 262 0.28 29.20 17.37
CA ASN A 262 -0.63 30.20 16.82
C ASN A 262 -1.79 30.54 17.77
N THR A 263 -2.31 29.57 18.53
CA THR A 263 -3.36 29.82 19.52
C THR A 263 -2.83 30.62 20.71
N THR A 264 -1.61 30.35 21.17
CA THR A 264 -0.97 31.10 22.28
C THR A 264 -0.63 32.54 21.90
N ARG A 265 -0.25 32.79 20.64
CA ARG A 265 -0.05 34.17 20.12
C ARG A 265 -1.36 34.97 20.04
N LYS A 266 -2.49 34.34 19.73
CA LYS A 266 -3.81 35.02 19.74
C LYS A 266 -4.26 35.39 21.15
N LYS A 267 -4.01 34.55 22.16
CA LYS A 267 -4.37 34.83 23.57
C LYS A 267 -3.50 35.88 24.28
N LYS A 268 -2.35 36.27 23.71
CA LYS A 268 -1.45 37.29 24.27
C LYS A 268 -1.69 38.70 23.69
N LYS A 269 -2.72 38.86 22.87
CA LYS A 269 -3.08 40.13 22.22
C LYS A 269 -4.36 40.77 22.78
N ASP A 270 -4.89 40.22 23.87
CA ASP A 270 -6.02 40.78 24.62
C ASP A 270 -5.52 41.26 25.99
#